data_AF-A0A6I5RJU8-F1
#
_entry.id   AF-A0A6I5RJU8-F1
#
_cell.length_a   1.000
_cell.length_b   1.000
_cell.length_c   1.000
_cell.angle_alpha   90.00
_cell.angle_beta   90.00
_cell.angle_gamma   90.00
#
_symmetry.space_group_name_H-M   'P 1'
#
loop_
_entity.id
_entity.type
_entity.pdbx_description
1 polymer ?
#
loop_
_entity_poly.entity_id
_entity_poly.type
_entity_poly.pdbx_seq_one_letter_code
_entity_poly.pdbx_strand_id
1 'polypeptide(L)'
;MQGFHWYIPADGNHWNRLKDEAQSLAKAGITALWFPPAYKGIGGGFDVGYGIYDLFDLGEFPQKGSTPTKYGTKDEYVAAVQACRQAGINVYADVVFN
;
A
#
# COMPACT_ATOMS: atom_id res chain seq x y z
N MET A 1 3.37 12.68 -4.68
CA MET A 1 3.60 11.75 -5.81
C MET A 1 2.69 10.54 -5.64
N GLN A 2 2.11 10.01 -6.71
CA GLN A 2 1.39 8.73 -6.67
C GLN A 2 2.40 7.59 -6.53
N GLY A 3 2.26 6.76 -5.49
CA GLY A 3 3.22 5.72 -5.14
C GLY A 3 3.03 4.40 -5.90
N PHE A 4 2.12 4.33 -6.88
CA PHE A 4 1.74 3.08 -7.54
C PHE A 4 1.32 3.30 -9.00
N HIS A 5 1.26 2.22 -9.78
CA HIS A 5 0.61 2.19 -11.10
C HIS A 5 -0.20 0.90 -11.27
N TRP A 6 -1.09 0.87 -12.27
CA TRP A 6 -2.03 -0.24 -12.48
C TRP A 6 -1.34 -1.61 -12.58
N TYR A 7 -0.25 -1.66 -13.35
CA TYR A 7 0.50 -2.88 -13.69
C TYR A 7 1.57 -3.31 -12.68
N ILE A 8 1.57 -2.78 -11.45
CA ILE A 8 2.48 -3.29 -10.40
C ILE A 8 2.19 -4.78 -10.20
N PRO A 9 3.23 -5.64 -10.10
CA PRO A 9 3.05 -7.07 -9.91
C PRO A 9 2.25 -7.36 -8.62
N ALA A 10 1.37 -8.34 -8.68
CA ALA A 10 0.61 -8.83 -7.54
C ALA A 10 1.45 -9.83 -6.72
N ASP A 11 2.61 -9.38 -6.27
CA ASP A 11 3.58 -10.19 -5.52
C ASP A 11 3.62 -9.88 -4.03
N GLY A 12 2.72 -9.00 -3.54
CA GLY A 12 2.61 -8.63 -2.14
C GLY A 12 3.83 -7.85 -1.61
N ASN A 13 4.69 -7.34 -2.48
CA ASN A 13 5.97 -6.75 -2.06
C ASN A 13 6.04 -5.23 -2.25
N HIS A 14 4.91 -4.58 -2.58
CA HIS A 14 4.90 -3.15 -2.88
C HIS A 14 5.20 -2.27 -1.67
N TRP A 15 4.71 -2.63 -0.49
CA TRP A 15 5.03 -1.90 0.74
C TRP A 15 6.53 -1.90 1.06
N ASN A 16 7.20 -3.04 0.86
CA ASN A 16 8.65 -3.10 1.05
C ASN A 16 9.41 -2.23 0.03
N ARG A 17 8.97 -2.18 -1.23
CA ARG A 17 9.57 -1.27 -2.23
C ARG A 17 9.47 0.19 -1.80
N LEU A 18 8.27 0.63 -1.37
CA LEU A 18 8.07 2.01 -0.90
C LEU A 18 8.88 2.31 0.38
N LYS A 19 9.00 1.35 1.29
CA LYS A 19 9.85 1.43 2.47
C LYS A 19 11.32 1.65 2.08
N ASP A 20 11.83 0.84 1.15
CA ASP A 20 13.25 0.87 0.75
C ASP A 20 13.59 2.12 -0.08
N GLU A 21 12.62 2.67 -0.82
CA GLU A 21 12.77 3.89 -1.63
C GLU A 21 12.55 5.19 -0.84
N ALA A 22 11.99 5.15 0.38
CA ALA A 22 11.59 6.34 1.13
C ALA A 22 12.70 7.42 1.21
N GLN A 23 13.95 7.00 1.49
CA GLN A 23 15.06 7.95 1.62
C GLN A 23 15.52 8.54 0.28
N SER A 24 15.47 7.76 -0.81
CA SER A 24 15.85 8.28 -2.13
C SER A 24 14.79 9.25 -2.66
N LEU A 25 13.50 8.96 -2.42
CA LEU A 25 12.39 9.84 -2.74
C LEU A 25 12.47 11.17 -1.97
N ALA A 26 12.78 11.13 -0.68
CA ALA A 26 12.97 12.34 0.13
C ALA A 26 14.12 13.20 -0.41
N LYS A 27 15.26 12.58 -0.75
CA LYS A 27 16.41 13.28 -1.38
C LYS A 27 16.06 13.89 -2.73
N ALA A 28 15.14 13.28 -3.47
CA ALA A 28 14.61 13.82 -4.73
C ALA A 28 13.60 14.97 -4.54
N GLY A 29 13.31 15.36 -3.28
CA GLY A 29 12.41 16.46 -2.96
C GLY A 29 10.93 16.06 -2.84
N ILE A 30 10.61 14.77 -2.85
CA ILE A 30 9.24 14.31 -2.61
C ILE A 30 8.91 14.50 -1.13
N THR A 31 7.81 15.22 -0.87
CA THR A 31 7.34 15.53 0.50
C THR A 31 6.08 14.76 0.90
N ALA A 32 5.39 14.13 -0.07
CA ALA A 32 4.22 13.32 0.19
C ALA A 32 4.05 12.20 -0.85
N LEU A 33 3.58 11.04 -0.38
CA LEU A 33 3.21 9.88 -1.18
C LEU A 33 1.73 9.55 -0.99
N TRP A 34 1.04 9.32 -2.12
CA TRP A 34 -0.29 8.73 -2.12
C TRP A 34 -0.15 7.22 -2.34
N PHE A 35 -0.52 6.44 -1.33
CA PHE A 35 -0.50 4.98 -1.38
C PHE A 35 -1.81 4.47 -2.00
N PRO A 36 -1.79 3.32 -2.71
CA PRO A 36 -3.02 2.71 -3.21
C PRO A 36 -3.93 2.25 -2.05
N PRO A 37 -5.19 1.86 -2.31
CA PRO A 37 -6.07 1.30 -1.30
C PRO A 37 -5.40 0.12 -0.59
N ALA A 38 -5.27 0.21 0.73
CA ALA A 38 -4.51 -0.75 1.53
C ALA A 38 -5.35 -1.89 2.10
N TYR A 39 -6.66 -1.86 1.87
CA TYR A 39 -7.64 -2.82 2.38
C TYR A 39 -8.00 -3.91 1.36
N LYS A 40 -8.57 -5.01 1.85
CA LYS A 40 -8.88 -6.20 1.05
C LYS A 40 -9.93 -5.89 -0.02
N GLY A 41 -9.56 -6.17 -1.27
CA GLY A 41 -10.45 -6.13 -2.43
C GLY A 41 -11.12 -7.47 -2.72
N ILE A 42 -12.12 -7.46 -3.61
CA ILE A 42 -12.89 -8.64 -4.01
C ILE A 42 -12.01 -9.67 -4.74
N GLY A 43 -10.98 -9.21 -5.46
CA GLY A 43 -9.97 -10.05 -6.09
C GLY A 43 -8.84 -10.53 -5.15
N GLY A 44 -8.96 -10.33 -3.83
CA GLY A 44 -7.96 -10.74 -2.85
C GLY A 44 -6.59 -10.13 -3.13
N GLY A 45 -5.56 -10.98 -3.21
CA GLY A 45 -4.17 -10.58 -3.46
C GLY A 45 -3.89 -10.07 -4.87
N PHE A 46 -4.88 -10.03 -5.77
CA PHE A 46 -4.70 -9.59 -7.16
C PHE A 46 -5.45 -8.29 -7.48
N ASP A 47 -6.32 -7.83 -6.57
CA ASP A 47 -7.12 -6.62 -6.77
C ASP A 47 -6.27 -5.35 -6.69
N VAL A 48 -6.58 -4.35 -7.51
CA VAL A 48 -5.93 -3.02 -7.44
C VAL A 48 -6.49 -2.19 -6.26
N GLY A 49 -7.56 -2.66 -5.61
CA GLY A 49 -8.09 -2.09 -4.37
C GLY A 49 -9.35 -1.25 -4.54
N TYR A 50 -9.74 -0.93 -5.77
CA TYR A 50 -10.98 -0.18 -6.06
C TYR A 50 -12.24 -1.07 -6.02
N GLY A 51 -12.10 -2.39 -6.09
CA GLY A 51 -13.17 -3.35 -5.84
C GLY A 51 -13.24 -3.73 -4.36
N ILE A 52 -13.63 -2.83 -3.48
CA ILE A 52 -13.54 -3.02 -2.02
C ILE A 52 -14.35 -4.22 -1.56
N TYR A 53 -13.79 -4.97 -0.61
CA TYR A 53 -14.51 -5.99 0.13
C TYR A 53 -14.61 -5.68 1.62
N ASP A 54 -13.49 -5.41 2.29
CA ASP A 54 -13.45 -5.17 3.74
C ASP A 54 -12.45 -4.05 4.07
N LEU A 55 -12.98 -2.89 4.48
CA LEU A 55 -12.19 -1.70 4.83
C LEU A 55 -11.29 -1.89 6.05
N PHE A 56 -11.59 -2.89 6.91
CA PHE A 56 -10.84 -3.15 8.13
C PHE A 56 -9.73 -4.18 7.94
N ASP A 57 -9.77 -4.96 6.85
CA ASP A 57 -8.73 -5.93 6.52
C ASP A 57 -7.61 -5.27 5.70
N LEU A 58 -6.59 -4.77 6.38
CA LEU A 58 -5.38 -4.19 5.77
C LEU A 58 -4.38 -5.25 5.26
N GLY A 59 -4.85 -6.45 4.92
CA GLY A 59 -4.01 -7.61 4.61
C GLY A 59 -3.57 -8.37 5.86
N GLU A 60 -4.47 -8.51 6.82
CA GLU A 60 -4.28 -9.16 8.12
C GLU A 60 -5.07 -10.47 8.22
N PHE A 61 -6.21 -10.59 7.55
CA PHE A 61 -7.10 -11.74 7.68
C PHE A 61 -7.11 -12.65 6.43
N PRO A 62 -7.29 -13.97 6.60
CA PRO A 62 -7.43 -14.90 5.49
C PRO A 62 -8.82 -14.75 4.83
N GLN A 63 -8.96 -13.78 3.93
CA GLN A 63 -10.20 -13.44 3.23
C GLN A 63 -9.96 -13.34 1.73
N LYS A 64 -10.96 -13.71 0.91
CA LYS A 64 -10.87 -13.66 -0.57
C LYS A 64 -9.68 -14.42 -1.16
N GLY A 65 -9.30 -15.54 -0.54
CA GLY A 65 -8.24 -16.41 -1.03
C GLY A 65 -6.81 -15.92 -0.77
N SER A 66 -6.62 -14.85 0.00
CA SER A 66 -5.30 -14.38 0.41
C SER A 66 -5.31 -13.75 1.81
N THR A 67 -4.20 -13.85 2.53
CA THR A 67 -3.96 -12.98 3.70
C THR A 67 -3.51 -11.59 3.24
N PRO A 68 -2.39 -11.42 2.51
CA PRO A 68 -1.98 -10.10 2.05
C PRO A 68 -2.94 -9.54 1.00
N THR A 69 -2.92 -8.21 0.86
CA THR A 69 -3.45 -7.53 -0.33
C THR A 69 -2.48 -7.70 -1.51
N LYS A 70 -2.81 -7.13 -2.67
CA LYS A 70 -1.86 -7.02 -3.80
C LYS A 70 -0.52 -6.39 -3.40
N TYR A 71 -0.54 -5.52 -2.40
CA TYR A 71 0.58 -4.67 -2.03
C TYR A 71 1.42 -5.21 -0.85
N GLY A 72 0.84 -6.09 -0.04
CA GLY A 72 1.49 -6.76 1.09
C GLY A 72 0.58 -6.91 2.31
N THR A 73 1.19 -7.19 3.45
CA THR A 73 0.54 -7.36 4.75
C THR A 73 0.38 -6.03 5.49
N LYS A 74 -0.47 -6.03 6.54
CA LYS A 74 -0.65 -4.89 7.43
C LYS A 74 0.65 -4.43 8.08
N ASP A 75 1.49 -5.36 8.54
CA ASP A 75 2.75 -5.04 9.20
C ASP A 75 3.73 -4.36 8.24
N GLU A 76 3.80 -4.83 6.99
CA GLU A 76 4.61 -4.19 5.94
C GLU A 76 4.06 -2.80 5.57
N TYR A 77 2.73 -2.64 5.49
CA TYR A 77 2.11 -1.34 5.27
C TYR A 77 2.49 -0.33 6.36
N VAL A 78 2.36 -0.73 7.64
CA VAL A 78 2.74 0.12 8.78
C VAL A 78 4.24 0.45 8.74
N ALA A 79 5.09 -0.52 8.43
CA ALA A 79 6.53 -0.30 8.29
C ALA A 79 6.87 0.68 7.16
N ALA A 80 6.19 0.59 6.01
CA ALA A 80 6.37 1.51 4.89
C ALA A 80 5.94 2.94 5.25
N VAL A 81 4.80 3.10 5.95
CA VAL A 81 4.35 4.41 6.45
C VAL A 81 5.37 4.99 7.44
N GLN A 82 5.89 4.18 8.36
CA GLN A 82 6.90 4.62 9.33
C GLN A 82 8.18 5.06 8.64
N ALA A 83 8.69 4.29 7.66
CA ALA A 83 9.89 4.65 6.90
C ALA A 83 9.71 5.96 6.12
N CYS A 84 8.56 6.14 5.46
CA CYS A 84 8.23 7.41 4.78
C CYS A 84 8.24 8.58 5.77
N ARG A 85 7.57 8.44 6.92
CA ARG A 85 7.51 9.50 7.93
C ARG A 85 8.88 9.82 8.54
N GLN A 86 9.71 8.80 8.78
CA GLN A 86 11.09 8.99 9.25
C GLN A 86 11.96 9.71 8.20
N ALA A 87 11.71 9.49 6.91
CA ALA A 87 12.35 10.22 5.82
C ALA A 87 11.79 11.64 5.59
N GLY A 88 10.79 12.08 6.37
CA GLY A 88 10.13 13.39 6.22
C GLY A 88 9.05 13.43 5.14
N ILE A 89 8.55 12.27 4.71
CA ILE A 89 7.50 12.14 3.70
C ILE A 89 6.14 11.89 4.37
N ASN A 90 5.15 12.72 4.06
CA ASN A 90 3.75 12.48 4.45
C ASN A 90 3.13 11.34 3.63
N VAL A 91 2.25 10.55 4.24
CA VAL A 91 1.54 9.48 3.52
C VAL A 91 0.04 9.78 3.50
N TYR A 92 -0.55 9.74 2.31
CA TYR A 92 -1.99 9.82 2.09
C TYR A 92 -2.51 8.43 1.73
N ALA A 93 -3.49 7.95 2.50
CA ALA A 93 -4.17 6.70 2.21
C ALA A 93 -5.34 6.95 1.24
N ASP A 94 -5.53 6.04 0.30
CA ASP A 94 -6.67 6.08 -0.61
C ASP A 94 -7.96 5.64 0.08
N VAL A 95 -9.06 6.38 -0.15
CA VAL A 95 -10.37 6.13 0.45
C VAL A 95 -11.39 6.01 -0.65
N VAL A 96 -11.90 4.79 -0.84
CA VAL A 96 -12.90 4.45 -1.85
C VAL A 96 -14.22 4.23 -1.11
N PHE A 97 -15.26 5.03 -1.38
CA PHE A 97 -16.57 4.99 -0.69
C PHE A 97 -17.78 5.05 -1.64
N ASN A 98 -17.57 4.92 -2.95
CA ASN A 98 -18.67 4.89 -3.92
C ASN A 98 -19.60 3.69 -3.73
#